data_AF-A0A507F7H6-F1
#
_entry.id   AF-A0A507F7H6-F1
#
_cell.length_a   1.000
_cell.length_b   1.000
_cell.length_c   1.000
_cell.angle_alpha   90.00
_cell.angle_beta   90.00
_cell.angle_gamma   90.00
#
_symmetry.space_group_name_H-M   'P 1'
#
loop_
_entity.id
_entity.type
_entity.pdbx_description
1 polymer ?
#
loop_
_entity_poly.entity_id
_entity_poly.type
_entity_poly.pdbx_seq_one_letter_code
_entity_poly.pdbx_strand_id
1 'polypeptide(L)'
;MAKQLLKLHARYNVWAYKQLLQSVSKLTSEQYHANAGLCFRSVHGTINHLLAADRLWLTRLEGKTDSEAYQLLSSFWGHPSADMYSTAESTSCYWEQYVTDRAALAEAVLAQANQFALFVETLTEDAPEEFSYDKRGVIVSKKLDRTLLHIVNHATHQLSFSEANFVERHPSNHQVPDSRGQVSAAISRFGLAPPVMDLFYFEG
;
A
#
# COMPACT_ATOMS: atom_id res chain seq x y z
N MET A 1 -14.14 -21.48 -2.21
CA MET A 1 -14.37 -20.42 -3.22
C MET A 1 -13.70 -19.09 -2.83
N ALA A 2 -13.99 -18.52 -1.64
CA ALA A 2 -13.37 -17.25 -1.21
C ALA A 2 -11.83 -17.28 -1.12
N LYS A 3 -11.25 -18.40 -0.64
CA LYS A 3 -9.79 -18.56 -0.50
C LYS A 3 -9.07 -18.65 -1.85
N GLN A 4 -9.67 -19.31 -2.84
CA GLN A 4 -9.14 -19.35 -4.22
C GLN A 4 -9.14 -17.97 -4.87
N LEU A 5 -10.21 -17.19 -4.68
CA LEU A 5 -10.28 -15.81 -5.15
C LEU A 5 -9.20 -14.96 -4.46
N LEU A 6 -9.01 -15.11 -3.16
CA LEU A 6 -7.96 -14.39 -2.44
C LEU A 6 -6.55 -14.73 -2.95
N LYS A 7 -6.26 -16.01 -3.19
CA LYS A 7 -4.99 -16.46 -3.79
C LYS A 7 -4.79 -15.85 -5.18
N LEU A 8 -5.83 -15.81 -6.01
CA LEU A 8 -5.79 -15.12 -7.31
C LEU A 8 -5.43 -13.64 -7.15
N HIS A 9 -6.13 -12.91 -6.27
CA HIS A 9 -5.86 -11.49 -6.02
C HIS A 9 -4.44 -11.26 -5.46
N ALA A 10 -3.91 -12.17 -4.65
CA ALA A 10 -2.55 -12.05 -4.12
C ALA A 10 -1.48 -12.22 -5.23
N ARG A 11 -1.65 -13.20 -6.14
CA ARG A 11 -0.76 -13.34 -7.31
C ARG A 11 -0.88 -12.16 -8.28
N TYR A 12 -2.11 -11.72 -8.54
CA TYR A 12 -2.38 -10.51 -9.31
C TYR A 12 -1.71 -9.29 -8.70
N ASN A 13 -1.73 -9.14 -7.37
CA ASN A 13 -1.10 -8.03 -6.67
C ASN A 13 0.41 -7.96 -6.94
N VAL A 14 1.09 -9.12 -6.95
CA VAL A 14 2.52 -9.21 -7.31
C VAL A 14 2.74 -8.78 -8.77
N TRP A 15 1.92 -9.29 -9.70
CA TRP A 15 2.01 -8.92 -11.11
C TRP A 15 1.79 -7.42 -11.33
N ALA A 16 0.76 -6.85 -10.72
CA ALA A 16 0.46 -5.42 -10.81
C ALA A 16 1.58 -4.54 -10.26
N TYR A 17 2.27 -4.94 -9.17
CA TYR A 17 3.48 -4.23 -8.74
C TYR A 17 4.60 -4.29 -9.79
N LYS A 18 4.81 -5.42 -10.48
CA LYS A 18 5.81 -5.49 -11.56
C LYS A 18 5.48 -4.50 -12.69
N GLN A 19 4.22 -4.47 -13.12
CA GLN A 19 3.76 -3.54 -14.16
C GLN A 19 3.92 -2.08 -13.72
N LEU A 20 3.52 -1.75 -12.49
CA LEU A 20 3.69 -0.43 -11.90
C LEU A 20 5.16 -0.01 -11.91
N LEU A 21 6.04 -0.85 -11.37
CA LEU A 21 7.46 -0.57 -11.24
C LEU A 21 8.15 -0.39 -12.59
N GLN A 22 7.74 -1.13 -13.62
CA GLN A 22 8.22 -0.94 -15.01
C GLN A 22 7.84 0.43 -15.59
N SER A 23 6.66 0.96 -15.26
CA SER A 23 6.29 2.31 -15.70
C SER A 23 6.95 3.38 -14.82
N VAL A 24 7.04 3.15 -13.51
CA VAL A 24 7.73 4.04 -12.57
C VAL A 24 9.20 4.16 -12.91
N SER A 25 9.88 3.11 -13.38
CA SER A 25 11.31 3.15 -13.73
C SER A 25 11.65 4.12 -14.87
N LYS A 26 10.65 4.56 -15.65
CA LYS A 26 10.81 5.52 -16.74
C LYS A 26 10.80 6.98 -16.27
N LEU A 27 10.37 7.24 -15.04
CA LEU A 27 10.39 8.58 -14.46
C LEU A 27 11.82 9.03 -14.17
N THR A 28 12.12 10.31 -14.45
CA THR A 28 13.36 10.93 -13.97
C THR A 28 13.38 11.01 -12.44
N SER A 29 14.55 11.26 -11.85
CA SER A 29 14.66 11.44 -10.40
C SER A 29 13.77 12.58 -9.91
N GLU A 30 13.76 13.69 -10.65
CA GLU A 30 12.97 14.88 -10.34
C GLU A 30 11.47 14.58 -10.38
N GLN A 31 10.98 13.89 -11.42
CA GLN A 31 9.57 13.52 -11.53
C GLN A 31 9.14 12.55 -10.41
N TYR A 32 10.02 11.60 -10.07
CA TYR A 32 9.73 10.58 -9.08
C TYR A 32 9.60 11.14 -7.64
N HIS A 33 10.39 12.17 -7.32
CA HIS A 33 10.37 12.87 -6.02
C HIS A 33 9.53 14.16 -6.01
N ALA A 34 9.01 14.60 -7.16
CA ALA A 34 8.20 15.82 -7.24
C ALA A 34 6.93 15.72 -6.39
N ASN A 35 6.48 16.87 -5.86
CA ASN A 35 5.11 16.98 -5.38
C ASN A 35 4.16 16.89 -6.57
N ALA A 36 3.52 15.74 -6.71
CA ALA A 36 2.60 15.42 -7.79
C ALA A 36 1.13 15.49 -7.33
N GLY A 37 0.85 16.18 -6.22
CA GLY A 37 -0.50 16.26 -5.63
C GLY A 37 -1.06 14.89 -5.23
N LEU A 38 -0.18 13.94 -4.90
CA LEU A 38 -0.57 12.62 -4.36
C LEU A 38 -0.85 12.76 -2.86
N CYS A 39 -1.56 11.81 -2.25
CA CYS A 39 -1.79 11.81 -0.80
C CYS A 39 -0.51 11.70 0.03
N PHE A 40 0.57 11.19 -0.56
CA PHE A 40 1.89 11.03 0.06
C PHE A 40 2.96 11.83 -0.69
N ARG A 41 2.53 12.97 -1.26
CA ARG A 41 3.28 13.98 -2.00
C ARG A 41 3.83 13.51 -3.34
N SER A 42 4.69 12.50 -3.31
CA SER A 42 5.47 12.02 -4.45
C SER A 42 5.19 10.55 -4.77
N VAL A 43 5.68 10.09 -5.91
CA VAL A 43 5.62 8.66 -6.27
C VAL A 43 6.42 7.84 -5.25
N HIS A 44 7.59 8.34 -4.82
CA HIS A 44 8.41 7.69 -3.80
C HIS A 44 7.71 7.57 -2.45
N GLY A 45 7.07 8.65 -1.98
CA GLY A 45 6.30 8.65 -0.74
C GLY A 45 5.13 7.67 -0.81
N THR A 46 4.45 7.60 -1.96
CA THR A 46 3.32 6.68 -2.18
C THR A 46 3.75 5.22 -2.15
N ILE A 47 4.87 4.86 -2.80
CA ILE A 47 5.38 3.48 -2.77
C ILE A 47 5.89 3.12 -1.37
N ASN A 48 6.51 4.05 -0.64
CA ASN A 48 6.91 3.83 0.75
C ASN A 48 5.71 3.58 1.67
N HIS A 49 4.64 4.36 1.52
CA HIS A 49 3.39 4.13 2.26
C HIS A 49 2.84 2.72 2.00
N LEU A 50 2.78 2.30 0.74
CA LEU A 50 2.35 0.96 0.35
C LEU A 50 3.20 -0.13 1.02
N LEU A 51 4.53 -0.01 0.94
CA LEU A 51 5.45 -0.97 1.56
C LEU A 51 5.26 -1.02 3.09
N ALA A 52 5.18 0.14 3.74
CA ALA A 52 5.02 0.23 5.19
C ALA A 52 3.68 -0.36 5.64
N ALA A 53 2.60 -0.11 4.90
CA ALA A 53 1.27 -0.63 5.20
C ALA A 53 1.24 -2.17 5.08
N ASP A 54 1.78 -2.70 3.97
CA ASP A 54 1.83 -4.14 3.72
C ASP A 54 2.65 -4.87 4.79
N ARG A 55 3.81 -4.33 5.18
CA ARG A 55 4.64 -4.87 6.26
C ARG A 55 3.95 -4.82 7.62
N LEU A 56 3.29 -3.70 7.92
CA LEU A 56 2.57 -3.53 9.20
C LEU A 56 1.41 -4.52 9.32
N TRP A 57 0.72 -4.80 8.22
CA TRP A 57 -0.34 -5.81 8.21
C TRP A 57 0.20 -7.23 8.32
N LEU A 58 1.27 -7.57 7.60
CA LEU A 58 1.86 -8.90 7.68
C LEU A 58 2.36 -9.21 9.10
N THR A 59 3.06 -8.27 9.74
CA THR A 59 3.51 -8.43 11.13
C THR A 59 2.36 -8.68 12.12
N ARG A 60 1.19 -8.05 11.92
CA ARG A 60 -0.02 -8.32 12.72
C ARG A 60 -0.57 -9.71 12.46
N LEU A 61 -0.64 -10.15 11.21
CA LEU A 61 -1.13 -11.47 10.82
C LEU A 61 -0.24 -12.60 11.34
N GLU A 62 1.07 -12.35 11.42
CA GLU A 62 2.04 -13.29 11.99
C GLU A 62 2.12 -13.24 13.53
N GLY A 63 1.35 -12.36 14.19
CA GLY A 63 1.38 -12.20 15.64
C GLY A 63 2.66 -11.57 16.21
N LYS A 64 3.45 -10.88 15.37
CA LYS A 64 4.76 -10.29 15.73
C LYS A 64 4.65 -8.82 16.15
N THR A 65 3.63 -8.47 16.94
CA THR A 65 3.35 -7.07 17.34
C THR A 65 4.25 -6.53 18.45
N ASP A 66 5.14 -7.34 18.99
CA ASP A 66 6.19 -6.99 19.94
C ASP A 66 7.55 -6.70 19.27
N SER A 67 7.69 -7.02 17.97
CA SER A 67 8.94 -6.85 17.22
C SER A 67 9.34 -5.38 17.03
N GLU A 68 10.65 -5.11 16.96
CA GLU A 68 11.18 -3.78 16.62
C GLU A 68 10.65 -3.27 15.27
N ALA A 69 10.50 -4.18 14.30
CA ALA A 69 9.93 -3.87 13.00
C ALA A 69 8.49 -3.35 13.12
N TYR A 70 7.64 -4.00 13.94
CA TYR A 70 6.28 -3.52 14.20
C TYR A 70 6.30 -2.14 14.89
N GLN A 71 7.17 -1.93 15.88
CA GLN A 71 7.23 -0.65 16.58
C GLN A 71 7.61 0.49 15.63
N LEU A 72 8.64 0.29 14.80
CA LEU A 72 9.04 1.23 13.77
C LEU A 72 7.89 1.53 12.80
N LEU A 73 7.30 0.50 12.20
CA LEU A 73 6.20 0.66 11.24
C LEU A 73 4.98 1.35 11.86
N SER A 74 4.62 1.00 13.10
CA SER A 74 3.48 1.61 13.81
C SER A 74 3.68 3.10 14.09
N SER A 75 4.93 3.56 14.20
CA SER A 75 5.25 4.96 14.47
C SER A 75 4.84 5.89 13.32
N PHE A 76 4.84 5.39 12.07
CA PHE A 76 4.38 6.14 10.89
C PHE A 76 2.91 6.57 10.98
N TRP A 77 2.07 5.77 11.64
CA TRP A 77 0.65 6.07 11.87
C TRP A 77 0.38 6.72 13.24
N GLY A 78 1.44 7.03 14.01
CA GLY A 78 1.35 7.76 15.27
C GLY A 78 1.64 9.26 15.15
N HIS A 79 1.97 9.75 13.96
CA HIS A 79 2.34 11.15 13.72
C HIS A 79 1.11 12.07 13.55
N PRO A 80 1.23 13.38 13.82
CA PRO A 80 0.24 14.37 13.40
C PRO A 80 -0.21 14.21 11.94
N SER A 81 -1.51 14.37 11.69
CA SER A 81 -2.13 14.14 10.38
C SER A 81 -1.56 15.03 9.27
N ALA A 82 -1.03 16.20 9.60
CA ALA A 82 -0.47 17.16 8.65
C ALA A 82 0.79 16.64 7.92
N ASP A 83 1.53 15.69 8.51
CA ASP A 83 2.68 15.05 7.85
C ASP A 83 2.32 13.69 7.24
N MET A 84 1.22 13.09 7.69
CA MET A 84 0.75 11.79 7.19
C MET A 84 0.12 11.91 5.80
N TYR A 85 -0.53 13.04 5.51
CA TYR A 85 -1.17 13.31 4.24
C TYR A 85 -0.76 14.68 3.70
N SER A 86 -0.44 14.74 2.40
CA SER A 86 -0.04 15.98 1.75
C SER A 86 -1.19 16.70 1.04
N THR A 87 -1.08 18.01 1.01
CA THR A 87 -1.81 18.96 0.17
C THR A 87 -0.95 19.39 -1.03
N ALA A 88 -1.51 20.20 -1.93
CA ALA A 88 -0.79 20.75 -3.08
C ALA A 88 0.44 21.59 -2.67
N GLU A 89 0.40 22.24 -1.51
CA GLU A 89 1.47 23.10 -0.97
C GLU A 89 2.43 22.35 -0.04
N SER A 90 2.18 21.06 0.22
CA SER A 90 2.96 20.31 1.20
C SER A 90 4.40 20.09 0.75
N THR A 91 5.32 20.37 1.68
CA THR A 91 6.76 20.18 1.51
C THR A 91 7.29 18.98 2.30
N SER A 92 6.47 18.37 3.16
CA SER A 92 6.88 17.24 4.01
C SER A 92 7.29 16.02 3.18
N CYS A 93 8.50 15.52 3.41
CA CYS A 93 9.01 14.28 2.79
C CYS A 93 8.77 13.05 3.68
N TYR A 94 7.84 13.10 4.63
CA TYR A 94 7.76 12.14 5.74
C TYR A 94 7.83 10.66 5.31
N TRP A 95 6.99 10.25 4.37
CA TRP A 95 6.99 8.87 3.85
C TRP A 95 8.25 8.50 3.08
N GLU A 96 8.93 9.48 2.48
CA GLU A 96 10.18 9.26 1.72
C GLU A 96 11.35 8.88 2.63
N GLN A 97 11.21 9.07 3.95
CA GLN A 97 12.23 8.76 4.93
C GLN A 97 12.28 7.27 5.32
N TYR A 98 11.28 6.46 4.95
CA TYR A 98 11.26 5.05 5.34
C TYR A 98 12.32 4.22 4.61
N VAL A 99 12.20 4.11 3.29
CA VAL A 99 13.27 3.61 2.41
C VAL A 99 13.62 4.74 1.46
N THR A 100 14.82 5.30 1.61
CA THR A 100 15.25 6.50 0.88
C THR A 100 15.72 6.18 -0.54
N ASP A 101 16.35 5.03 -0.74
CA ASP A 101 16.84 4.60 -2.05
C ASP A 101 15.70 4.04 -2.93
N ARG A 102 15.60 4.56 -4.16
CA ARG A 102 14.55 4.19 -5.12
C ARG A 102 14.64 2.72 -5.56
N ALA A 103 15.84 2.20 -5.80
CA ALA A 103 16.02 0.83 -6.26
C ALA A 103 15.70 -0.16 -5.14
N ALA A 104 16.21 0.10 -3.93
CA ALA A 104 15.92 -0.67 -2.74
C ALA A 104 14.42 -0.66 -2.41
N LEU A 105 13.71 0.47 -2.59
CA LEU A 105 12.27 0.54 -2.39
C LEU A 105 11.50 -0.31 -3.40
N ALA A 106 11.89 -0.26 -4.69
CA ALA A 106 11.28 -1.08 -5.73
C ALA A 106 11.45 -2.59 -5.47
N GLU A 107 12.64 -3.01 -5.05
CA GLU A 107 12.91 -4.39 -4.64
C GLU A 107 12.10 -4.77 -3.40
N ALA A 108 12.07 -3.91 -2.38
CA ALA A 108 11.40 -4.16 -1.12
C ALA A 108 9.88 -4.31 -1.27
N VAL A 109 9.23 -3.46 -2.08
CA VAL A 109 7.77 -3.55 -2.30
C VAL A 109 7.39 -4.80 -3.08
N LEU A 110 8.19 -5.19 -4.07
CA LEU A 110 7.94 -6.42 -4.82
C LEU A 110 8.21 -7.65 -3.94
N ALA A 111 9.29 -7.65 -3.16
CA ALA A 111 9.58 -8.73 -2.21
C ALA A 111 8.46 -8.88 -1.17
N GLN A 112 7.96 -7.76 -0.62
CA GLN A 112 6.85 -7.75 0.33
C GLN A 112 5.56 -8.32 -0.28
N ALA A 113 5.23 -7.93 -1.51
CA ALA A 113 4.06 -8.46 -2.21
C ALA A 113 4.17 -9.98 -2.43
N ASN A 114 5.37 -10.49 -2.75
CA ASN A 114 5.61 -11.93 -2.87
C ASN A 114 5.49 -12.64 -1.52
N GLN A 115 6.04 -12.09 -0.44
CA GLN A 115 5.88 -12.65 0.90
C GLN A 115 4.41 -12.76 1.30
N PHE A 116 3.63 -11.72 1.02
CA PHE A 116 2.19 -11.74 1.28
C PHE A 116 1.46 -12.79 0.43
N ALA A 117 1.81 -12.91 -0.85
CA ALA A 117 1.24 -13.95 -1.71
C ALA A 117 1.56 -15.36 -1.18
N LEU A 118 2.80 -15.60 -0.75
CA LEU A 118 3.19 -16.87 -0.12
C LEU A 118 2.40 -17.12 1.18
N PHE A 119 2.21 -16.11 2.02
CA PHE A 119 1.36 -16.22 3.21
C PHE A 119 -0.08 -16.59 2.85
N VAL A 120 -0.66 -15.97 1.83
CA VAL A 120 -2.02 -16.32 1.38
C VAL A 120 -2.08 -17.74 0.80
N GLU A 121 -1.00 -18.21 0.17
CA GLU A 121 -0.94 -19.58 -0.36
C GLU A 121 -0.93 -20.66 0.74
N THR A 122 -0.42 -20.36 1.94
CA THR A 122 -0.47 -21.30 3.08
C THR A 122 -1.85 -21.43 3.71
N LEU A 123 -2.79 -20.54 3.38
CA LEU A 123 -4.15 -20.61 3.92
C LEU A 123 -4.88 -21.85 3.40
N THR A 124 -5.17 -22.74 4.34
CA THR A 124 -5.96 -23.96 4.17
C THR A 124 -7.43 -23.69 4.44
N GLU A 125 -8.32 -24.65 4.13
CA GLU A 125 -9.77 -24.49 4.33
C GLU A 125 -10.18 -24.36 5.82
N ASP A 126 -9.34 -24.82 6.75
CA ASP A 126 -9.50 -24.71 8.20
C ASP A 126 -8.91 -23.43 8.81
N ALA A 127 -8.30 -22.54 8.01
CA ALA A 127 -7.84 -21.23 8.50
C ALA A 127 -8.99 -20.46 9.21
N PRO A 128 -8.71 -19.78 10.34
CA PRO A 128 -9.73 -19.18 11.19
C PRO A 128 -10.48 -18.04 10.49
N GLU A 129 -11.74 -17.82 10.87
CA GLU A 129 -12.53 -16.70 10.34
C GLU A 129 -12.04 -15.33 10.82
N GLU A 130 -11.39 -15.29 11.98
CA GLU A 130 -10.90 -14.08 12.62
C GLU A 130 -9.45 -14.26 13.05
N PHE A 131 -8.75 -13.13 13.13
CA PHE A 131 -7.46 -13.05 13.80
C PHE A 131 -7.46 -11.86 14.75
N SER A 132 -6.63 -11.96 15.78
CA SER A 132 -6.46 -10.91 16.79
C SER A 132 -4.99 -10.54 16.91
N TYR A 133 -4.72 -9.28 17.21
CA TYR A 133 -3.37 -8.78 17.45
C TYR A 133 -3.36 -7.73 18.55
N ASP A 134 -2.23 -7.60 19.25
CA ASP A 134 -2.05 -6.55 20.26
C ASP A 134 -1.70 -5.22 19.57
N LYS A 135 -2.47 -4.19 19.87
CA LYS A 135 -2.18 -2.81 19.50
C LYS A 135 -1.90 -1.99 20.76
N ARG A 136 -0.66 -2.09 21.26
CA ARG A 136 -0.17 -1.34 22.43
C ARG A 136 -1.03 -1.60 23.67
N GLY A 137 -1.23 -2.87 24.01
CA GLY A 137 -2.03 -3.34 25.15
C GLY A 137 -3.53 -3.45 24.88
N VAL A 138 -4.00 -3.08 23.68
CA VAL A 138 -5.39 -3.24 23.25
C VAL A 138 -5.49 -4.37 22.24
N ILE A 139 -6.17 -5.46 22.60
CA ILE A 139 -6.43 -6.56 21.67
C ILE A 139 -7.48 -6.12 20.63
N VAL A 140 -7.12 -6.23 19.36
CA VAL A 140 -8.00 -5.91 18.23
C VAL A 140 -8.27 -7.18 17.44
N SER A 141 -9.54 -7.54 17.26
CA SER A 141 -9.98 -8.65 16.41
C SER A 141 -10.54 -8.17 15.08
N LYS A 142 -10.25 -8.88 14.00
CA LYS A 142 -10.74 -8.59 12.65
C LYS A 142 -11.09 -9.87 11.91
N LYS A 143 -12.07 -9.77 11.00
CA LYS A 143 -12.37 -10.82 10.01
C LYS A 143 -11.17 -11.00 9.07
N LEU A 144 -10.66 -12.23 8.99
CA LEU A 144 -9.43 -12.56 8.27
C LEU A 144 -9.61 -12.31 6.77
N ASP A 145 -10.66 -12.86 6.18
CA ASP A 145 -10.98 -12.74 4.75
C ASP A 145 -11.06 -11.28 4.26
N ARG A 146 -11.81 -10.43 4.98
CA ARG A 146 -12.00 -9.01 4.66
C ARG A 146 -10.69 -8.25 4.78
N THR A 147 -9.88 -8.61 5.77
CA THR A 147 -8.58 -7.97 6.00
C THR A 147 -7.60 -8.34 4.90
N LEU A 148 -7.50 -9.63 4.55
CA LEU A 148 -6.62 -10.08 3.47
C LEU A 148 -7.05 -9.51 2.12
N LEU A 149 -8.36 -9.47 1.83
CA LEU A 149 -8.90 -8.83 0.64
C LEU A 149 -8.58 -7.33 0.62
N HIS A 150 -8.72 -6.64 1.75
CA HIS A 150 -8.34 -5.23 1.87
C HIS A 150 -6.86 -5.01 1.59
N ILE A 151 -5.96 -5.85 2.11
CA ILE A 151 -4.51 -5.71 1.91
C ILE A 151 -4.14 -5.89 0.44
N VAL A 152 -4.57 -6.98 -0.20
CA VAL A 152 -4.26 -7.21 -1.64
C VAL A 152 -4.88 -6.15 -2.55
N ASN A 153 -5.94 -5.48 -2.09
CA ASN A 153 -6.62 -4.43 -2.83
C ASN A 153 -6.24 -3.00 -2.39
N HIS A 154 -5.43 -2.84 -1.35
CA HIS A 154 -5.01 -1.55 -0.81
C HIS A 154 -4.32 -0.69 -1.87
N ALA A 155 -3.67 -1.37 -2.81
CA ALA A 155 -3.00 -0.78 -3.95
C ALA A 155 -3.85 -0.76 -5.24
N THR A 156 -5.13 -1.16 -5.27
CA THR A 156 -5.87 -1.32 -6.55
C THR A 156 -7.29 -0.77 -6.59
N HIS A 157 -7.91 -0.39 -5.46
CA HIS A 157 -9.33 -0.04 -5.47
C HIS A 157 -9.62 1.47 -5.48
N GLN A 158 -10.26 1.89 -6.57
CA GLN A 158 -10.88 3.20 -6.75
C GLN A 158 -12.02 3.39 -5.75
N LEU A 159 -11.90 4.41 -4.92
CA LEU A 159 -13.04 5.26 -4.63
C LEU A 159 -12.80 6.54 -5.41
N SER A 160 -13.70 6.87 -6.33
CA SER A 160 -13.72 8.15 -7.01
C SER A 160 -13.83 9.25 -5.98
N PHE A 161 -12.75 9.99 -5.73
CA PHE A 161 -12.78 11.19 -4.91
C PHE A 161 -12.69 12.41 -5.83
N SER A 162 -13.74 13.21 -5.84
CA SER A 162 -13.68 14.56 -6.39
C SER A 162 -12.80 15.43 -5.49
N GLU A 163 -12.02 16.35 -6.08
CA GLU A 163 -11.09 17.26 -5.39
C GLU A 163 -11.73 18.03 -4.20
N ALA A 164 -13.05 18.15 -4.15
CA ALA A 164 -13.78 18.94 -3.16
C ALA A 164 -13.85 18.34 -1.74
N ASN A 165 -13.49 17.08 -1.51
CA ASN A 165 -13.81 16.37 -0.25
C ASN A 165 -12.61 15.92 0.60
N PHE A 166 -11.37 16.34 0.29
CA PHE A 166 -10.17 15.87 1.00
C PHE A 166 -10.08 16.34 2.47
N VAL A 167 -10.72 17.48 2.80
CA VAL A 167 -10.49 18.17 4.08
C VAL A 167 -11.51 17.84 5.18
N GLU A 168 -12.69 17.29 4.84
CA GLU A 168 -13.83 17.30 5.78
C GLU A 168 -14.15 15.99 6.52
N ARG A 169 -13.36 14.90 6.40
CA ARG A 169 -13.72 13.62 7.08
C ARG A 169 -12.63 12.99 7.93
N HIS A 170 -13.10 12.42 9.04
CA HIS A 170 -12.36 11.99 10.22
C HIS A 170 -11.16 11.05 9.95
N PRO A 171 -10.05 11.21 10.70
CA PRO A 171 -8.80 10.43 10.54
C PRO A 171 -8.89 8.94 10.93
N SER A 172 -10.04 8.44 11.37
CA SER A 172 -10.22 7.05 11.82
C SER A 172 -10.54 6.06 10.69
N ASN A 173 -11.00 6.52 9.53
CA ASN A 173 -11.15 5.69 8.33
C ASN A 173 -9.96 5.94 7.41
N HIS A 174 -9.02 5.00 7.35
CA HIS A 174 -7.89 5.00 6.41
C HIS A 174 -8.39 4.74 4.97
N GLN A 175 -9.32 5.56 4.47
CA GLN A 175 -9.76 5.54 3.08
C GLN A 175 -8.89 6.50 2.28
N VAL A 176 -7.66 6.07 2.02
CA VAL A 176 -6.79 6.74 1.06
C VAL A 176 -7.25 6.33 -0.34
N PRO A 177 -7.36 7.26 -1.31
CA PRO A 177 -7.61 6.91 -2.71
C PRO A 177 -6.59 5.87 -3.20
N ASP A 178 -6.99 5.05 -4.18
CA ASP A 178 -6.12 4.03 -4.80
C ASP A 178 -4.69 4.53 -5.03
N SER A 179 -3.74 3.98 -4.28
CA SER A 179 -2.34 4.41 -4.37
C SER A 179 -1.71 4.08 -5.73
N ARG A 180 -2.07 2.97 -6.41
CA ARG A 180 -1.57 2.71 -7.78
C ARG A 180 -2.28 3.57 -8.81
N GLY A 181 -3.58 3.80 -8.64
CA GLY A 181 -4.34 4.73 -9.47
C GLY A 181 -3.73 6.13 -9.44
N GLN A 182 -3.40 6.61 -8.24
CA GLN A 182 -2.68 7.86 -8.01
C GLN A 182 -1.32 7.92 -8.73
N VAL A 183 -0.50 6.88 -8.58
CA VAL A 183 0.80 6.80 -9.28
C VAL A 183 0.62 6.74 -10.80
N SER A 184 -0.36 5.99 -11.31
CA SER A 184 -0.66 5.90 -12.75
C SER A 184 -1.11 7.23 -13.32
N ALA A 185 -1.91 8.00 -12.58
CA ALA A 185 -2.30 9.35 -12.93
C ALA A 185 -1.11 10.33 -12.89
N ALA A 186 -0.20 10.20 -11.92
CA ALA A 186 1.05 10.98 -11.91
C ALA A 186 1.93 10.68 -13.12
N ILE A 187 2.14 9.41 -13.47
CA ILE A 187 2.91 8.98 -14.66
C ILE A 187 2.34 9.62 -15.93
N SER A 188 1.01 9.62 -16.07
CA SER A 188 0.33 10.24 -17.22
C SER A 188 0.54 11.76 -17.27
N ARG A 189 0.47 12.45 -16.12
CA ARG A 189 0.75 13.90 -16.01
C ARG A 189 2.21 14.25 -16.34
N PHE A 190 3.13 13.31 -16.14
CA PHE A 190 4.53 13.44 -16.56
C PHE A 190 4.77 13.10 -18.04
N GLY A 191 3.70 12.86 -18.82
CA GLY A 191 3.78 12.61 -20.27
C GLY A 191 4.16 11.18 -20.65
N LEU A 192 4.07 10.24 -19.71
CA LEU A 192 4.36 8.82 -19.95
C LEU A 192 3.08 7.98 -20.00
N ALA A 193 3.12 6.87 -20.71
CA ALA A 193 1.99 5.93 -20.74
C ALA A 193 1.81 5.26 -19.36
N PRO A 194 0.60 5.25 -18.78
CA PRO A 194 0.33 4.56 -17.52
C PRO A 194 0.45 3.05 -17.69
N PRO A 195 0.79 2.30 -16.62
CA PRO A 195 0.82 0.85 -16.67
C PRO A 195 -0.59 0.26 -16.91
N VAL A 196 -0.67 -0.78 -17.74
CA VAL A 196 -1.88 -1.61 -17.86
C VAL A 196 -1.83 -2.66 -16.75
N MET A 197 -2.78 -2.57 -15.81
CA MET A 197 -2.82 -3.42 -14.62
C MET A 197 -4.21 -3.99 -14.36
N ASP A 198 -5.10 -4.05 -15.34
CA ASP A 198 -6.41 -4.65 -15.13
C ASP A 198 -6.28 -6.18 -14.93
N LEU A 199 -7.08 -6.73 -14.01
CA LEU A 199 -7.16 -8.17 -13.74
C LEU A 199 -7.50 -8.97 -15.01
N PHE A 200 -8.22 -8.39 -15.98
CA PHE A 200 -8.49 -9.02 -17.27
C PHE A 200 -7.23 -9.38 -18.08
N TYR A 201 -6.11 -8.69 -17.84
CA TYR A 201 -4.83 -8.96 -18.51
C TYR A 201 -3.90 -9.85 -17.68
N PHE A 202 -4.34 -10.32 -16.51
CA PHE A 202 -3.55 -11.20 -15.67
C PHE A 202 -3.77 -12.67 -16.04
N GLU A 203 -2.71 -13.34 -16.49
CA GLU A 203 -2.78 -14.72 -17.01
C GLU A 203 -2.66 -15.82 -15.93
N GLY A 204 -2.52 -15.46 -14.65
CA GLY A 204 -2.70 -16.39 -13.52
C GLY A 204 -1.44 -16.98 -12.90
#